data_AF-A0A259DFY1-F1
#
_entry.id   AF-A0A259DFY1-F1
#
_cell.length_a   1.000
_cell.length_b   1.000
_cell.length_c   1.000
_cell.angle_alpha   90.00
_cell.angle_beta   90.00
_cell.angle_gamma   90.00
#
_symmetry.space_group_name_H-M   'P 1'
#
loop_
_entity.id
_entity.type
_entity.pdbx_description
1 polymer ?
#
loop_
_entity_poly.entity_id
_entity_poly.type
_entity_poly.pdbx_seq_one_letter_code
_entity_poly.pdbx_strand_id
1 'polypeptide(L)'
;GGGHYIRIGDGPYSVTGGWPSVFALHVGPDFMGLPATGKAVTMRVMDFYLHHEGLIRENWVPLDVLDLLFQMGVDVLGRMKLGLGRG
;
A
#
# COMPACT_ATOMS: atom_id res chain seq x y z
N GLY A 1 0.14 14.82 2.32
CA GLY A 1 0.17 14.35 3.71
C GLY A 1 0.81 12.97 3.72
N GLY A 2 1.46 12.59 4.83
CA GLY A 2 2.08 11.27 5.01
C GLY A 2 3.32 11.05 4.13
N GLY A 3 4.50 11.52 4.55
CA GLY A 3 5.79 11.01 4.07
C GLY A 3 6.16 11.15 2.58
N HIS A 4 5.30 11.63 1.68
CA HIS A 4 5.58 11.73 0.24
C HIS A 4 6.59 12.84 -0.09
N TYR A 5 7.87 12.49 -0.08
CA TYR A 5 8.98 13.39 -0.41
C TYR A 5 9.49 13.25 -1.86
N ILE A 6 9.09 12.20 -2.59
CA ILE A 6 9.38 12.04 -4.01
C ILE A 6 8.21 12.58 -4.83
N ARG A 7 8.49 13.53 -5.72
CA ARG A 7 7.57 14.09 -6.71
C ARG A 7 8.38 14.42 -7.96
N ILE A 8 8.33 13.54 -8.95
CA ILE A 8 9.14 13.65 -10.16
C ILE A 8 8.22 13.52 -11.36
N GLY A 9 8.51 14.27 -12.42
CA GLY A 9 7.87 14.12 -13.73
C GLY A 9 8.93 14.03 -14.82
N ASP A 10 8.69 13.20 -15.82
CA ASP A 10 9.50 13.07 -17.03
C ASP A 10 8.59 12.76 -18.24
N GLY A 11 8.49 13.72 -19.16
CA GLY A 11 7.57 13.65 -20.29
C GLY A 11 6.13 13.36 -19.84
N PRO A 12 5.47 12.31 -20.36
CA PRO A 12 4.10 11.96 -19.97
C PRO A 12 4.03 11.17 -18.66
N TYR A 13 5.15 10.92 -17.97
CA TYR A 13 5.19 10.15 -16.74
C TYR A 13 5.33 11.04 -15.51
N SER A 14 4.68 10.66 -14.42
CA SER A 14 4.91 11.27 -13.11
C SER A 14 4.87 10.23 -12.01
N VAL A 15 5.70 10.40 -10.98
CA VAL A 15 5.73 9.52 -9.81
C VAL A 15 5.60 10.34 -8.53
N THR A 16 4.79 9.82 -7.61
CA THR A 16 4.76 10.26 -6.22
C THR A 16 5.07 9.10 -5.29
N GLY A 17 5.92 9.34 -4.29
CA GLY A 17 6.29 8.31 -3.33
C GLY A 17 6.90 8.88 -2.07
N GLY A 18 7.05 8.04 -1.05
CA GLY A 18 7.73 8.40 0.18
C GLY A 18 7.38 7.46 1.33
N TRP A 19 7.71 7.85 2.56
CA TRP A 19 7.54 6.94 3.70
C TRP A 19 7.23 7.59 5.05
N PRO A 20 6.26 7.02 5.80
CA PRO A 20 5.15 6.24 5.27
C PRO A 20 4.22 7.18 4.50
N SER A 21 3.76 6.71 3.34
CA SER A 21 2.93 7.47 2.40
C SER A 21 1.53 7.80 2.94
N VAL A 22 1.01 6.96 3.84
CA VAL A 22 -0.30 7.16 4.48
C VAL A 22 -0.21 6.83 5.96
N PHE A 23 -0.97 7.58 6.76
CA PHE A 23 -1.30 7.27 8.14
C PHE A 23 -2.82 7.15 8.27
N ALA A 24 -3.31 6.07 8.86
CA ALA A 24 -4.74 5.83 9.02
C ALA A 24 -5.04 5.07 10.31
N LEU A 25 -6.30 5.12 10.75
CA LEU A 25 -6.81 4.27 11.82
C LEU A 25 -7.69 3.18 11.19
N HIS A 26 -7.40 1.91 11.44
CA HIS A 26 -8.17 0.80 10.87
C HIS A 26 -9.49 0.59 11.63
N VAL A 27 -10.50 1.39 11.28
CA VAL A 27 -11.84 1.42 11.89
C VAL A 27 -12.96 0.90 11.00
N GLY A 28 -12.70 0.72 9.70
CA GLY A 28 -13.66 0.14 8.77
C GLY A 28 -13.89 -1.35 9.07
N PRO A 29 -15.13 -1.85 8.98
CA PRO A 29 -15.45 -3.20 9.42
C PRO A 29 -15.03 -4.32 8.44
N ASP A 30 -14.62 -3.98 7.22
CA ASP A 30 -14.44 -4.97 6.15
C ASP A 30 -13.30 -4.59 5.16
N PHE A 31 -12.21 -4.04 5.68
CA PHE A 31 -11.06 -3.75 4.81
C PHE A 31 -10.34 -5.06 4.48
N MET A 32 -10.36 -5.46 3.21
CA MET A 32 -9.79 -6.73 2.73
C MET A 32 -10.36 -7.98 3.46
N GLY A 33 -11.63 -7.94 3.87
CA GLY A 33 -12.25 -9.05 4.60
C GLY A 33 -11.87 -9.11 6.08
N LEU A 34 -11.17 -8.10 6.62
CA LEU A 34 -10.78 -8.05 8.03
C LEU A 34 -11.71 -7.13 8.84
N PRO A 35 -12.06 -7.53 10.07
CA PRO A 35 -12.76 -6.64 10.99
C PRO A 35 -11.88 -5.46 11.39
N ALA A 36 -12.52 -4.36 11.77
CA ALA A 36 -11.87 -3.21 12.35
C ALA A 36 -10.99 -3.62 13.54
N THR A 37 -9.70 -3.25 13.48
CA THR A 37 -8.75 -3.56 14.57
C THR A 37 -8.62 -2.44 15.58
N GLY A 38 -9.06 -1.22 15.24
CA GLY A 38 -8.84 -0.01 16.03
C GLY A 38 -7.38 0.45 16.09
N LYS A 39 -6.46 -0.22 15.38
CA LYS A 39 -5.03 0.10 15.38
C LYS A 39 -4.73 1.23 14.40
N ALA A 40 -3.78 2.09 14.78
CA ALA A 40 -3.14 3.00 13.84
C ALA A 40 -2.25 2.17 12.90
N VAL A 41 -2.32 2.45 11.61
CA VAL A 41 -1.54 1.80 10.56
C VAL A 41 -0.88 2.83 9.67
N THR A 42 0.24 2.42 9.09
CA THR A 42 0.95 3.17 8.05
C THR A 42 0.91 2.38 6.75
N MET A 43 0.78 3.06 5.61
CA MET A 43 0.84 2.39 4.31
C MET A 43 2.05 2.84 3.52
N ARG A 44 2.68 1.86 2.88
CA ARG A 44 3.82 2.01 2.01
C ARG A 44 3.29 1.91 0.59
N VAL A 45 3.15 3.05 -0.04
CA VAL A 45 2.55 3.15 -1.38
C VAL A 45 3.33 4.14 -2.23
N MET A 46 3.45 3.81 -3.50
CA MET A 46 3.95 4.71 -4.53
C MET A 46 2.93 4.73 -5.66
N ASP A 47 2.78 5.86 -6.32
CA ASP A 47 1.92 6.00 -7.48
C ASP A 47 2.77 6.42 -8.68
N PHE A 48 2.64 5.68 -9.78
CA PHE A 48 3.24 5.99 -11.06
C PHE A 48 2.13 6.23 -12.07
N TYR A 49 2.13 7.40 -12.69
CA TYR A 49 1.10 7.80 -13.63
C TYR A 49 1.69 7.94 -15.03
N LEU A 50 0.93 7.48 -16.03
CA LEU A 50 1.07 7.88 -17.43
C LEU A 50 -0.07 8.82 -17.78
N HIS A 51 0.26 9.99 -18.33
CA HIS A 51 -0.69 11.00 -18.75
C HIS A 51 -0.89 10.96 -20.28
N HIS A 52 -2.11 11.13 -20.73
CA HIS A 52 -2.48 11.22 -22.15
C HIS A 52 -3.69 12.13 -22.32
N GLU A 53 -3.64 13.07 -23.26
CA GLU A 53 -4.73 14.00 -23.58
C GLU A 53 -5.28 14.77 -22.36
N GLY A 54 -4.39 15.13 -21.42
CA GLY A 54 -4.75 15.85 -20.19
C GLY A 54 -5.40 14.99 -19.10
N LEU A 55 -5.45 13.66 -19.28
CA LEU A 55 -5.99 12.70 -18.32
C LEU A 55 -4.95 11.67 -17.89
N ILE A 56 -5.21 10.98 -16.77
CA ILE A 56 -4.42 9.80 -16.35
C ILE A 56 -4.87 8.62 -17.20
N ARG A 57 -3.96 8.11 -18.04
CA ARG A 57 -4.18 6.91 -18.85
C ARG A 57 -3.93 5.64 -18.06
N GLU A 58 -2.87 5.63 -17.24
CA GLU A 58 -2.49 4.49 -16.40
C GLU A 58 -2.07 4.98 -15.01
N ASN A 59 -2.37 4.16 -13.99
CA ASN A 59 -1.85 4.31 -12.64
C ASN A 59 -1.31 2.95 -12.15
N TRP A 60 0.00 2.86 -11.96
CA TRP A 60 0.64 1.71 -11.35
C TRP A 60 0.94 2.01 -9.89
N VAL A 61 0.35 1.21 -8.99
CA VAL A 61 0.39 1.46 -7.55
C VAL A 61 1.04 0.29 -6.83
N PRO A 62 2.37 0.27 -6.66
CA PRO A 62 3.01 -0.65 -5.73
C PRO A 62 2.54 -0.39 -4.30
N LEU A 63 1.93 -1.39 -3.69
CA LEU A 63 1.41 -1.35 -2.33
C LEU A 63 1.94 -2.53 -1.52
N ASP A 64 2.59 -2.26 -0.38
CA ASP A 64 3.03 -3.30 0.55
C ASP A 64 1.85 -3.79 1.41
N VAL A 65 1.02 -4.64 0.79
CA VAL A 65 -0.15 -5.23 1.46
C VAL A 65 0.28 -6.16 2.59
N LEU A 66 1.45 -6.81 2.48
CA LEU A 66 1.94 -7.73 3.50
C LEU A 66 2.25 -7.01 4.81
N ASP A 67 2.94 -5.86 4.74
CA ASP A 67 3.22 -5.05 5.93
C ASP A 67 1.93 -4.47 6.54
N LEU A 68 0.98 -4.02 5.71
CA LEU A 68 -0.31 -3.52 6.19
C LEU A 68 -1.10 -4.60 6.94
N LEU A 69 -1.19 -5.80 6.36
CA LEU A 69 -1.85 -6.95 7.00
C LEU A 69 -1.13 -7.36 8.29
N PHE A 70 0.21 -7.31 8.32
CA PHE A 70 0.99 -7.59 9.51
C PHE A 70 0.68 -6.59 10.65
N GLN A 71 0.61 -5.29 10.36
CA GLN A 71 0.19 -4.26 11.31
C GLN A 71 -1.25 -4.51 11.85
N MET A 72 -2.13 -5.03 10.99
CA MET A 72 -3.49 -5.45 11.37
C MET A 72 -3.54 -6.77 12.16
N GLY A 73 -2.41 -7.46 12.33
CA GLY A 73 -2.30 -8.71 13.11
C GLY A 73 -2.38 -9.99 12.28
N VAL A 74 -2.25 -9.90 10.96
CA VAL A 74 -2.24 -11.04 10.03
C VAL A 74 -0.82 -11.26 9.50
N ASP A 75 -0.09 -12.21 10.09
CA ASP A 75 1.22 -12.63 9.57
C ASP A 75 1.07 -13.61 8.40
N VAL A 76 0.98 -13.08 7.19
CA VAL A 76 0.83 -13.86 5.95
C VAL A 76 2.04 -14.75 5.69
N LEU A 77 3.26 -14.21 5.82
CA LEU A 77 4.50 -14.95 5.52
C LEU A 77 4.74 -16.05 6.55
N GLY A 78 4.45 -15.81 7.83
CA GLY A 78 4.48 -16.84 8.87
C GLY A 78 3.52 -18.00 8.60
N ARG A 79 2.29 -17.70 8.14
CA ARG A 79 1.31 -18.72 7.75
C ARG A 79 1.79 -19.57 6.57
N MET A 80 2.47 -18.98 5.58
CA MET A 80 2.99 -19.73 4.43
C MET A 80 4.09 -20.73 4.82
N LYS A 81 4.94 -20.40 5.81
CA LYS A 81 5.99 -21.32 6.29
C LYS A 81 5.43 -22.62 6.88
N LEU A 82 4.29 -22.55 7.56
CA LEU A 82 3.58 -23.72 8.09
C LEU A 82 3.07 -24.66 6.99
N GLY A 83 2.74 -24.12 5.81
CA GLY A 83 2.31 -24.92 4.65
C GLY A 83 3.47 -25.53 3.87
N LEU A 84 4.60 -24.83 3.77
CA LEU A 84 5.76 -25.26 2.99
C LEU A 84 6.69 -26.25 3.72
N GLY A 85 6.64 -26.31 5.06
CA GLY A 85 7.42 -27.25 5.86
C GLY A 85 6.79 -28.62 6.08
N ARG A 86 5.68 -28.93 5.39
CA ARG A 86 4.98 -30.23 5.47
C ARG A 86 5.25 -31.15 4.27
N GLY A 87 6.36 -30.93 3.55
CA GLY A 87 6.85 -31.79 2.46
C GLY A 87 7.91 -32.76 2.92
#